data_AF-A0A482ZZ66-F1
#
_entry.id   AF-A0A482ZZ66-F1
#
_cell.length_a   1.000
_cell.length_b   1.000
_cell.length_c   1.000
_cell.angle_alpha   90.00
_cell.angle_beta   90.00
_cell.angle_gamma   90.00
#
_symmetry.space_group_name_H-M   'P 1'
#
loop_
_entity.id
_entity.type
_entity.pdbx_description
1 polymer ?
#
loop_
_entity_poly.entity_id
_entity_poly.type
_entity_poly.pdbx_seq_one_letter_code
_entity_poly.pdbx_strand_id
1 'polypeptide(L)'
;MNIKDSLPNNRNSKYQVFFLSFIVLIIIAFTQNAIAKAPKEPIYIDLSKTLAFIMGQRFSLNRIKAEYPALLLQTKMAELEFNSTFGASEKNIEKELKDLFKDKYPEYIATMRKQFDTTLKSQQITQDIAVQFLEEVKLRAVGEIPSPIIETLLIYQFKERPATEFSLGFKKIYRTKGHSKSKGLDLQIEYPRSWSKREGKRPNVIQFFSSNNGRGPAGALIMTRDLVKEAQGELTRQEINSLQTLEGSKELSLEVFSESSLIEMANGMGMSNVRSVNTKRIIIDRWPGAVLDFIGDAQRLDLNITMYSRVYIAMYKNYMIFLSCQVMKLPNETREESEIKISKFDPLFRLMANSLIIQSQY
;
A
#
# COMPACT_ATOMS: atom_id res chain seq x y z
N MET A 1 -24.25 59.70 20.79
CA MET A 1 -23.09 58.80 20.84
C MET A 1 -23.62 57.43 21.24
N ASN A 2 -23.83 56.54 20.27
CA ASN A 2 -24.62 55.31 20.44
C ASN A 2 -23.70 54.12 20.17
N ILE A 3 -23.32 53.41 21.22
CA ILE A 3 -22.46 52.21 21.15
C ILE A 3 -23.40 51.03 20.91
N LYS A 4 -23.36 50.47 19.70
CA LYS A 4 -23.96 49.17 19.39
C LYS A 4 -22.98 48.09 19.83
N ASP A 5 -23.33 47.42 20.92
CA ASP A 5 -22.78 46.13 21.28
C ASP A 5 -23.17 45.10 20.20
N SER A 6 -22.19 44.66 19.42
CA SER A 6 -22.29 43.48 18.59
C SER A 6 -22.00 42.25 19.46
N LEU A 7 -23.06 41.49 19.75
CA LEU A 7 -22.98 40.15 20.37
C LEU A 7 -22.00 39.24 19.60
N PRO A 8 -21.20 38.41 20.28
CA PRO A 8 -20.35 37.43 19.63
C PRO A 8 -21.20 36.34 18.96
N ASN A 9 -20.81 36.02 17.74
CA ASN A 9 -21.47 35.10 16.82
C ASN A 9 -21.48 33.66 17.41
N ASN A 10 -22.64 33.22 17.93
CA ASN A 10 -22.85 31.92 18.59
C ASN A 10 -22.86 30.71 17.60
N ARG A 11 -22.22 30.84 16.43
CA ARG A 11 -22.07 29.75 15.45
C ARG A 11 -20.88 28.84 15.75
N ASN A 12 -19.83 29.37 16.38
CA ASN A 12 -18.60 28.62 16.64
C ASN A 12 -18.71 27.58 17.76
N SER A 13 -19.75 27.62 18.59
CA SER A 13 -19.88 26.74 19.77
C SER A 13 -20.52 25.37 19.48
N LYS A 14 -21.25 25.21 18.37
CA LYS A 14 -22.05 23.99 18.11
C LYS A 14 -21.21 22.75 17.81
N TYR A 15 -20.13 22.91 17.06
CA TYR A 15 -19.28 21.80 16.64
C TYR A 15 -18.02 21.65 17.51
N GLN A 16 -17.65 22.66 18.30
CA GLN A 16 -16.49 22.61 19.21
C GLN A 16 -16.64 21.56 20.32
N VAL A 17 -17.80 21.45 20.94
CA VAL A 17 -18.07 20.42 21.97
C VAL A 17 -18.08 19.02 21.35
N PHE A 18 -18.62 18.90 20.14
CA PHE A 18 -18.60 17.67 19.35
C PHE A 18 -17.18 17.24 18.98
N PHE A 19 -16.31 18.19 18.64
CA PHE A 19 -14.93 17.94 18.26
C PHE A 19 -14.08 17.40 19.43
N LEU A 20 -14.25 17.95 20.64
CA LEU A 20 -13.55 17.49 21.85
C LEU A 20 -13.91 16.05 22.25
N SER A 21 -15.20 15.65 22.18
CA SER A 21 -15.62 14.25 22.36
C SER A 21 -15.11 13.33 21.23
N PHE A 22 -14.98 13.86 20.01
CA PHE A 22 -14.55 13.14 18.81
C PHE A 22 -13.06 12.75 18.81
N ILE A 23 -12.19 13.53 19.46
CA ILE A 23 -10.73 13.33 19.54
C ILE A 23 -10.35 12.11 20.40
N VAL A 24 -11.08 11.86 21.49
CA VAL A 24 -10.83 10.73 22.40
C VAL A 24 -10.99 9.36 21.70
N LEU A 25 -11.76 9.29 20.61
CA LEU A 25 -12.03 8.04 19.88
C LEU A 25 -11.00 7.70 18.77
N ILE A 26 -10.05 8.59 18.44
CA ILE A 26 -9.02 8.38 17.39
C ILE A 26 -7.93 7.37 17.86
N ILE A 27 -7.83 7.16 19.17
CA ILE A 27 -6.74 6.46 19.88
C ILE A 27 -6.56 4.97 19.47
N ILE A 28 -7.59 4.30 18.95
CA ILE A 28 -7.62 2.81 18.92
C ILE A 28 -7.10 2.19 17.58
N ALA A 29 -6.92 2.97 16.51
CA ALA A 29 -6.69 2.42 15.17
C ALA A 29 -5.23 2.14 14.79
N PHE A 30 -4.25 2.89 15.31
CA PHE A 30 -2.89 2.92 14.77
C PHE A 30 -1.93 1.83 15.26
N THR A 31 -2.30 1.06 16.29
CA THR A 31 -1.40 0.01 16.83
C THR A 31 -1.44 -1.32 16.07
N GLN A 32 -2.07 -1.42 14.88
CA GLN A 32 -2.32 -2.70 14.19
C GLN A 32 -1.15 -3.27 13.37
N ASN A 33 0.06 -2.72 13.49
CA ASN A 33 1.26 -3.23 12.81
C ASN A 33 1.85 -4.50 13.42
N ALA A 34 1.02 -5.30 14.09
CA ALA A 34 1.44 -6.61 14.57
C ALA A 34 1.57 -7.59 13.40
N ILE A 35 2.82 -7.97 13.18
CA ILE A 35 3.36 -9.11 12.46
C ILE A 35 2.85 -10.40 13.15
N ALA A 36 1.56 -10.64 13.09
CA ALA A 36 0.97 -11.94 13.42
C ALA A 36 0.36 -12.50 12.14
N LYS A 37 1.24 -12.88 11.21
CA LYS A 37 0.93 -13.80 10.12
C LYS A 37 1.44 -15.18 10.55
N ALA A 38 0.80 -16.26 10.08
CA ALA A 38 1.47 -17.56 10.00
C ALA A 38 2.88 -17.35 9.40
N PRO A 39 3.92 -18.08 9.85
CA PRO A 39 5.28 -17.84 9.39
C PRO A 39 5.28 -17.94 7.88
N LYS A 40 5.45 -16.78 7.21
CA LYS A 40 5.68 -16.78 5.77
C LYS A 40 6.97 -17.56 5.56
N GLU A 41 7.04 -18.30 4.45
CA GLU A 41 8.29 -18.92 4.03
C GLU A 41 9.43 -17.87 4.13
N PRO A 42 10.62 -18.28 4.62
CA PRO A 42 11.79 -17.42 4.64
C PRO A 42 12.00 -16.71 3.30
N ILE A 43 12.44 -15.45 3.32
CA ILE A 43 12.56 -14.63 2.10
C ILE A 43 13.42 -15.30 1.03
N TYR A 44 14.48 -16.01 1.43
CA TYR A 44 15.36 -16.70 0.48
C TYR A 44 14.60 -17.74 -0.35
N ILE A 45 13.54 -18.37 0.16
CA ILE A 45 12.76 -19.36 -0.61
C ILE A 45 12.03 -18.68 -1.77
N ASP A 46 11.37 -17.54 -1.53
CA ASP A 46 10.69 -16.77 -2.58
C ASP A 46 11.70 -16.25 -3.63
N LEU A 47 12.85 -15.76 -3.19
CA LEU A 47 13.94 -15.29 -4.06
C LEU A 47 14.47 -16.42 -4.93
N SER A 48 14.77 -17.56 -4.32
CA SER A 48 15.27 -18.76 -4.99
C SER A 48 14.28 -19.30 -6.01
N LYS A 49 12.99 -19.43 -5.65
CA LYS A 49 11.92 -19.85 -6.58
C LYS A 49 11.83 -18.90 -7.77
N THR A 50 11.92 -17.59 -7.53
CA THR A 50 11.82 -16.56 -8.57
C THR A 50 13.04 -16.55 -9.48
N LEU A 51 14.25 -16.66 -8.92
CA LEU A 51 15.48 -16.77 -9.71
C LEU A 51 15.47 -18.05 -10.56
N ALA A 52 15.07 -19.17 -9.96
CA ALA A 52 14.91 -20.44 -10.65
C ALA A 52 13.91 -20.33 -11.82
N PHE A 53 12.79 -19.63 -11.62
CA PHE A 53 11.82 -19.36 -12.68
C PHE A 53 12.43 -18.59 -13.86
N ILE A 54 13.18 -17.51 -13.58
CA ILE A 54 13.88 -16.73 -14.63
C ILE A 54 14.91 -17.60 -15.36
N MET A 55 15.72 -18.36 -14.62
CA MET A 55 16.74 -19.23 -15.17
C MET A 55 16.16 -20.33 -16.06
N GLY A 56 15.07 -20.97 -15.62
CA GLY A 56 14.35 -21.98 -16.39
C GLY A 56 13.78 -21.41 -17.68
N GLN A 57 13.18 -20.22 -17.63
CA GLN A 57 12.70 -19.53 -18.83
C GLN A 57 13.83 -19.26 -19.82
N ARG A 58 14.95 -18.69 -19.36
CA ARG A 58 16.12 -18.43 -20.20
C ARG A 58 16.69 -19.71 -20.81
N PHE A 59 16.74 -20.78 -20.02
CA PHE A 59 17.20 -22.09 -20.49
C PHE A 59 16.34 -22.59 -21.65
N SER A 60 15.01 -22.57 -21.50
CA SER A 60 14.07 -22.98 -22.54
C SER A 60 14.17 -22.10 -23.79
N LEU A 61 14.26 -20.77 -23.64
CA LEU A 61 14.46 -19.85 -24.78
C LEU A 61 15.76 -20.15 -25.54
N ASN A 62 16.85 -20.45 -24.83
CA ASN A 62 18.12 -20.77 -25.47
C ASN A 62 18.06 -22.12 -26.22
N ARG A 63 17.35 -23.12 -25.69
CA ARG A 63 17.09 -24.38 -26.41
C ARG A 63 16.28 -24.15 -27.67
N ILE A 64 15.20 -23.37 -27.59
CA ILE A 64 14.36 -23.05 -28.76
C ILE A 64 15.18 -22.35 -29.86
N LYS A 65 16.05 -21.40 -29.51
CA LYS A 65 16.95 -20.75 -30.48
C LYS A 65 17.87 -21.74 -31.19
N ALA A 66 18.36 -22.76 -30.48
CA ALA A 66 19.30 -23.75 -31.01
C ALA A 66 18.60 -24.83 -31.85
N GLU A 67 17.45 -25.33 -31.37
CA GLU A 67 16.71 -26.44 -31.99
C GLU A 67 15.80 -25.97 -33.14
N TYR A 68 15.31 -24.72 -33.11
CA TYR A 68 14.37 -24.16 -34.09
C TYR A 68 14.85 -22.81 -34.64
N PRO A 69 15.83 -22.76 -35.57
CA PRO A 69 16.35 -21.51 -36.12
C PRO A 69 15.30 -20.59 -36.76
N ALA A 70 14.21 -21.15 -37.30
CA ALA A 70 13.09 -20.39 -37.84
C ALA A 70 12.37 -19.53 -36.78
N LEU A 71 12.46 -19.89 -35.49
CA LEU A 71 11.85 -19.16 -34.38
C LEU A 71 12.82 -18.13 -33.73
N LEU A 72 14.02 -17.94 -34.28
CA LEU A 72 15.06 -17.10 -33.68
C LEU A 72 14.60 -15.67 -33.39
N LEU A 73 13.92 -15.03 -34.35
CA LEU A 73 13.43 -13.66 -34.19
C LEU A 73 12.38 -13.56 -33.09
N GLN A 74 11.36 -14.44 -33.13
CA GLN A 74 10.29 -14.47 -32.14
C GLN A 74 10.84 -14.74 -30.73
N THR A 75 11.84 -15.62 -30.63
CA THR A 75 12.48 -15.93 -29.34
C THR A 75 13.24 -14.74 -28.79
N LYS A 76 13.97 -14.00 -29.64
CA LYS A 76 14.64 -12.75 -29.22
C LYS A 76 13.64 -11.68 -28.80
N MET A 77 12.52 -11.54 -29.50
CA MET A 77 11.46 -10.59 -29.14
C MET A 77 10.86 -10.92 -27.77
N ALA A 78 10.45 -12.17 -27.55
CA ALA A 78 9.88 -12.59 -26.28
C ALA A 78 10.87 -12.39 -25.10
N GLU A 79 12.15 -12.67 -25.32
CA GLU A 79 13.19 -12.40 -24.33
C GLU A 79 13.36 -10.91 -24.02
N LEU A 80 13.39 -10.05 -25.05
CA LEU A 80 13.54 -8.61 -24.90
C LEU A 80 12.33 -7.99 -24.21
N GLU A 81 11.12 -8.40 -24.55
CA GLU A 81 9.88 -7.96 -23.91
C GLU A 81 9.88 -8.28 -22.41
N PHE A 82 10.21 -9.53 -22.05
CA PHE A 82 10.32 -9.93 -20.66
C PHE A 82 11.41 -9.13 -19.90
N ASN A 83 12.59 -8.99 -20.51
CA ASN A 83 13.70 -8.25 -19.91
C ASN A 83 13.41 -6.74 -19.79
N SER A 84 12.61 -6.18 -20.69
CA SER A 84 12.18 -4.78 -20.60
C SER A 84 11.31 -4.55 -19.36
N THR A 85 10.47 -5.52 -18.98
CA THR A 85 9.62 -5.41 -17.79
C THR A 85 10.34 -5.82 -16.50
N PHE A 86 11.13 -6.90 -16.50
CA PHE A 86 11.66 -7.53 -15.28
C PHE A 86 13.20 -7.68 -15.25
N GLY A 87 13.93 -7.08 -16.19
CA GLY A 87 15.38 -7.27 -16.31
C GLY A 87 16.20 -6.74 -15.13
N ALA A 88 15.67 -5.78 -14.36
CA ALA A 88 16.34 -5.32 -13.13
C ALA A 88 16.08 -6.27 -11.95
N SER A 89 14.93 -6.94 -11.92
CA SER A 89 14.55 -7.90 -10.88
C SER A 89 15.61 -8.97 -10.67
N GLU A 90 16.08 -9.61 -11.75
CA GLU A 90 17.04 -10.70 -11.65
C GLU A 90 18.32 -10.26 -10.95
N LYS A 91 18.94 -9.16 -11.40
CA LYS A 91 20.18 -8.63 -10.83
C LYS A 91 20.01 -8.30 -9.35
N ASN A 92 18.86 -7.72 -9.00
CA ASN A 92 18.55 -7.34 -7.62
C ASN A 92 18.28 -8.57 -6.73
N ILE A 93 17.63 -9.61 -7.26
CA ILE A 93 17.43 -10.89 -6.56
C ILE A 93 18.75 -11.62 -6.36
N GLU A 94 19.61 -11.70 -7.38
CA GLU A 94 20.93 -12.30 -7.27
C GLU A 94 21.78 -11.60 -6.22
N LYS A 95 21.77 -10.26 -6.19
CA LYS A 95 22.47 -9.48 -5.18
C LYS A 95 21.99 -9.84 -3.78
N GLU A 96 20.68 -9.86 -3.56
CA GLU A 96 20.11 -10.19 -2.26
C GLU A 96 20.44 -11.63 -1.82
N LEU A 97 20.38 -12.59 -2.74
CA LEU A 97 20.76 -13.98 -2.46
C LEU A 97 22.26 -14.12 -2.15
N LYS A 98 23.13 -13.36 -2.84
CA LYS A 98 24.57 -13.29 -2.51
C LYS A 98 24.78 -12.77 -1.10
N ASP A 99 24.08 -11.71 -0.72
CA ASP A 99 24.18 -11.12 0.61
C ASP A 99 23.70 -12.10 1.70
N LEU A 100 22.64 -12.87 1.43
CA LEU A 100 22.08 -13.87 2.34
C LEU A 100 22.95 -15.13 2.48
N PHE A 101 23.42 -15.69 1.38
CA PHE A 101 24.19 -16.94 1.37
C PHE A 101 25.70 -16.74 1.51
N LYS A 102 26.20 -15.53 1.29
CA LYS A 102 27.61 -15.16 1.36
C LYS A 102 28.48 -16.15 0.58
N ASP A 103 29.47 -16.76 1.23
CA ASP A 103 30.42 -17.71 0.64
C ASP A 103 29.75 -18.99 0.09
N LYS A 104 28.52 -19.30 0.53
CA LYS A 104 27.76 -20.47 0.03
C LYS A 104 27.00 -20.18 -1.26
N TYR A 105 26.93 -18.92 -1.70
CA TYR A 105 26.17 -18.55 -2.90
C TYR A 105 26.66 -19.25 -4.19
N PRO A 106 27.98 -19.37 -4.47
CA PRO A 106 28.45 -20.04 -5.69
C PRO A 106 28.03 -21.51 -5.76
N GLU A 107 28.16 -22.26 -4.66
CA GLU A 107 27.74 -23.66 -4.56
C GLU A 107 26.22 -23.81 -4.73
N TYR A 108 25.48 -22.90 -4.10
CA TYR A 108 24.02 -22.85 -4.18
C TYR A 108 23.53 -22.70 -5.65
N ILE A 109 24.09 -21.74 -6.39
CA ILE A 109 23.74 -21.52 -7.80
C ILE A 109 24.23 -22.66 -8.69
N ALA A 110 25.41 -23.22 -8.44
CA ALA A 110 25.91 -24.36 -9.20
C ALA A 110 24.97 -25.57 -9.08
N THR A 111 24.47 -25.83 -7.88
CA THR A 111 23.48 -26.90 -7.61
C THR A 111 22.18 -26.65 -8.38
N MET A 112 21.66 -25.43 -8.34
CA MET A 112 20.45 -25.05 -9.09
C MET A 112 20.63 -25.23 -10.60
N ARG A 113 21.77 -24.80 -11.17
CA ARG A 113 22.08 -25.00 -12.60
C ARG A 113 22.16 -26.47 -12.97
N LYS A 114 22.81 -27.29 -12.14
CA LYS A 114 22.89 -28.73 -12.36
C LYS A 114 21.52 -29.38 -12.40
N GLN A 115 20.59 -28.97 -11.52
CA GLN A 115 19.21 -29.46 -11.53
C GLN A 115 18.44 -29.10 -12.81
N PHE A 116 18.64 -27.90 -13.36
CA PHE A 116 18.07 -27.54 -14.66
C PHE A 116 18.63 -28.41 -15.79
N ASP A 117 19.94 -28.60 -15.80
CA ASP A 117 20.60 -29.43 -16.80
C ASP A 117 20.08 -30.88 -16.75
N THR A 118 19.86 -31.45 -15.57
CA THR A 118 19.34 -32.82 -15.45
C THR A 118 17.86 -32.93 -15.79
N THR A 119 17.05 -31.93 -15.43
CA THR A 119 15.58 -32.01 -15.52
C THR A 119 15.06 -31.53 -16.87
N LEU A 120 15.65 -30.47 -17.42
CA LEU A 120 15.15 -29.81 -18.62
C LEU A 120 15.84 -30.29 -19.90
N LYS A 121 17.07 -30.82 -19.87
CA LYS A 121 17.73 -31.32 -21.10
C LYS A 121 17.03 -32.52 -21.71
N SER A 122 16.45 -33.39 -20.89
CA SER A 122 15.77 -34.61 -21.33
C SER A 122 14.35 -34.38 -21.88
N GLN A 123 13.79 -33.18 -21.70
CA GLN A 123 12.46 -32.85 -22.18
C GLN A 123 12.48 -32.64 -23.70
N GLN A 124 11.61 -33.36 -24.41
CA GLN A 124 11.37 -33.15 -25.84
C GLN A 124 10.58 -31.85 -26.03
N ILE A 125 11.15 -30.91 -26.78
CA ILE A 125 10.48 -29.67 -27.18
C ILE A 125 10.11 -29.84 -28.64
N THR A 126 8.82 -29.97 -28.96
CA THR A 126 8.35 -29.91 -30.36
C THR A 126 8.24 -28.46 -30.82
N GLN A 127 8.15 -28.23 -32.13
CA GLN A 127 7.99 -26.86 -32.66
C GLN A 127 6.71 -26.19 -32.13
N ASP A 128 5.60 -26.93 -32.00
CA ASP A 128 4.34 -26.40 -31.46
C ASP A 128 4.48 -26.01 -29.98
N ILE A 129 5.16 -26.83 -29.18
CA ILE A 129 5.48 -26.51 -27.76
C ILE A 129 6.36 -25.26 -27.69
N ALA A 130 7.34 -25.13 -28.59
CA ALA A 130 8.19 -23.96 -28.66
C ALA A 130 7.37 -22.68 -28.93
N VAL A 131 6.47 -22.71 -29.92
CA VAL A 131 5.59 -21.56 -30.24
C VAL A 131 4.69 -21.21 -29.05
N GLN A 132 4.04 -22.20 -28.42
CA GLN A 132 3.20 -21.98 -27.25
C GLN A 132 3.98 -21.36 -26.09
N PHE A 133 5.20 -21.84 -25.85
CA PHE A 133 6.07 -21.30 -24.81
C PHE A 133 6.48 -19.85 -25.11
N LEU A 134 6.76 -19.49 -26.36
CA LEU A 134 7.05 -18.10 -26.72
C LEU A 134 5.86 -17.18 -26.43
N GLU A 135 4.64 -17.59 -26.74
CA GLU A 135 3.43 -16.84 -26.37
C GLU A 135 3.27 -16.74 -24.85
N GLU A 136 3.56 -17.81 -24.11
CA GLU A 136 3.56 -17.76 -22.65
C GLU A 136 4.58 -16.74 -22.10
N VAL A 137 5.78 -16.67 -22.68
CA VAL A 137 6.80 -15.68 -22.27
C VAL A 137 6.33 -14.25 -22.54
N LYS A 138 5.62 -13.99 -23.65
CA LYS A 138 5.02 -12.67 -23.92
C LYS A 138 3.93 -12.33 -22.90
N LEU A 139 3.05 -13.27 -22.55
CA LEU A 139 2.05 -13.07 -21.50
C LEU A 139 2.72 -12.80 -20.15
N ARG A 140 3.79 -13.52 -19.83
CA ARG A 140 4.57 -13.28 -18.61
C ARG A 140 5.19 -11.88 -18.61
N ALA A 141 5.64 -11.36 -19.76
CA ALA A 141 6.19 -10.01 -19.88
C ALA A 141 5.20 -8.88 -19.52
N VAL A 142 3.89 -9.12 -19.65
CA VAL A 142 2.83 -8.20 -19.19
C VAL A 142 2.32 -8.51 -17.77
N GLY A 143 2.92 -9.49 -17.09
CA GLY A 143 2.65 -9.82 -15.69
C GLY A 143 1.75 -11.03 -15.47
N GLU A 144 1.45 -11.84 -16.48
CA GLU A 144 0.79 -13.15 -16.30
C GLU A 144 1.78 -14.18 -15.77
N ILE A 145 2.17 -14.01 -14.51
CA ILE A 145 3.13 -14.85 -13.79
C ILE A 145 2.47 -15.33 -12.47
N PRO A 146 2.63 -16.61 -12.09
CA PRO A 146 2.07 -17.14 -10.86
C PRO A 146 2.55 -16.42 -9.59
N SER A 147 1.70 -16.37 -8.57
CA SER A 147 2.10 -15.92 -7.22
C SER A 147 2.88 -17.04 -6.50
N PRO A 148 3.92 -16.74 -5.69
CA PRO A 148 4.43 -15.42 -5.32
C PRO A 148 5.54 -14.88 -6.25
N ILE A 149 5.78 -15.52 -7.40
CA ILE A 149 6.88 -15.16 -8.33
C ILE A 149 6.65 -13.75 -8.87
N ILE A 150 5.43 -13.41 -9.31
CA ILE A 150 5.13 -12.06 -9.80
C ILE A 150 5.33 -11.00 -8.73
N GLU A 151 4.86 -11.23 -7.49
CA GLU A 151 5.10 -10.29 -6.41
C GLU A 151 6.60 -10.08 -6.18
N THR A 152 7.39 -11.15 -6.18
CA THR A 152 8.84 -11.07 -5.98
C THR A 152 9.52 -10.32 -7.13
N LEU A 153 9.18 -10.61 -8.38
CA LEU A 153 9.71 -9.88 -9.53
C LEU A 153 9.43 -8.38 -9.42
N LEU A 154 8.21 -7.99 -9.08
CA LEU A 154 7.81 -6.59 -8.95
C LEU A 154 8.52 -5.89 -7.78
N ILE A 155 8.65 -6.55 -6.61
CA ILE A 155 9.39 -6.01 -5.46
C ILE A 155 10.81 -5.64 -5.86
N TYR A 156 11.51 -6.54 -6.57
CA TYR A 156 12.91 -6.35 -6.92
C TYR A 156 13.09 -5.53 -8.22
N GLN A 157 12.08 -5.42 -9.08
CA GLN A 157 12.08 -4.49 -10.21
C GLN A 157 11.99 -3.04 -9.73
N PHE A 158 11.08 -2.77 -8.78
CA PHE A 158 10.70 -1.42 -8.38
C PHE A 158 11.18 -1.03 -6.98
N LYS A 159 12.11 -1.79 -6.37
CA LYS A 159 12.66 -1.56 -5.02
C LYS A 159 13.08 -0.11 -4.77
N GLU A 160 13.71 0.53 -5.75
CA GLU A 160 14.20 1.91 -5.65
C GLU A 160 13.15 2.97 -5.94
N ARG A 161 12.10 2.63 -6.72
CA ARG A 161 11.02 3.55 -7.11
C ARG A 161 9.66 2.83 -7.08
N PRO A 162 9.09 2.53 -5.89
CA PRO A 162 7.85 1.75 -5.77
C PRO A 162 6.65 2.36 -6.50
N ALA A 163 6.60 3.69 -6.66
CA ALA A 163 5.56 4.37 -7.41
C ALA A 163 5.51 3.97 -8.89
N THR A 164 6.64 3.58 -9.49
CA THR A 164 6.72 3.16 -10.89
C THR A 164 5.93 1.87 -11.13
N GLU A 165 5.91 0.94 -10.16
CA GLU A 165 5.06 -0.27 -10.24
C GLU A 165 3.60 0.12 -10.50
N PHE A 166 3.11 1.07 -9.71
CA PHE A 166 1.73 1.53 -9.77
C PHE A 166 1.43 2.28 -11.07
N SER A 167 2.32 3.18 -11.49
CA SER A 167 2.15 3.96 -12.73
C SER A 167 2.21 3.12 -14.00
N LEU A 168 2.95 2.00 -13.99
CA LEU A 168 3.00 1.06 -15.10
C LEU A 168 1.81 0.08 -15.13
N GLY A 169 0.84 0.23 -14.23
CA GLY A 169 -0.37 -0.58 -14.20
C GLY A 169 -0.25 -1.90 -13.43
N PHE A 170 0.88 -2.17 -12.77
CA PHE A 170 1.01 -3.32 -11.86
C PHE A 170 0.33 -3.02 -10.51
N LYS A 171 -0.99 -2.89 -10.55
CA LYS A 171 -1.84 -2.56 -9.41
C LYS A 171 -3.06 -3.48 -9.36
N LYS A 172 -3.65 -3.58 -8.17
CA LYS A 172 -4.86 -4.34 -7.88
C LYS A 172 -5.93 -3.38 -7.36
N ILE A 173 -7.18 -3.63 -7.71
CA ILE A 173 -8.33 -2.88 -7.21
C ILE A 173 -8.90 -3.59 -5.98
N TYR A 174 -9.22 -2.83 -4.94
CA TYR A 174 -9.99 -3.28 -3.79
C TYR A 174 -11.28 -2.47 -3.69
N ARG A 175 -12.41 -3.15 -3.47
CA ARG A 175 -13.72 -2.54 -3.25
C ARG A 175 -14.29 -2.96 -1.90
N THR A 176 -14.93 -2.02 -1.21
CA THR A 176 -15.56 -2.27 0.10
C THR A 176 -17.03 -2.66 0.01
N LYS A 177 -17.61 -2.76 -1.19
CA LYS A 177 -18.99 -3.19 -1.41
C LYS A 177 -19.33 -4.44 -0.59
N GLY A 178 -20.36 -4.32 0.26
CA GLY A 178 -20.83 -5.41 1.12
C GLY A 178 -19.97 -5.72 2.35
N HIS A 179 -18.87 -4.98 2.58
CA HIS A 179 -18.03 -5.20 3.76
C HIS A 179 -18.67 -4.63 5.02
N SER A 180 -18.88 -5.44 6.07
CA SER A 180 -19.56 -5.02 7.30
C SER A 180 -18.96 -3.76 7.94
N LYS A 181 -17.62 -3.68 7.97
CA LYS A 181 -16.86 -2.53 8.50
C LYS A 181 -16.96 -1.24 7.67
N SER A 182 -17.46 -1.30 6.44
CA SER A 182 -17.67 -0.09 5.62
C SER A 182 -18.99 0.63 5.92
N LYS A 183 -19.85 0.04 6.75
CA LYS A 183 -21.11 0.65 7.20
C LYS A 183 -22.01 1.07 6.03
N GLY A 184 -21.99 0.29 4.95
CA GLY A 184 -22.77 0.54 3.73
C GLY A 184 -22.05 1.38 2.67
N LEU A 185 -20.88 1.94 2.96
CA LEU A 185 -20.08 2.63 1.94
C LEU A 185 -19.38 1.65 1.01
N ASP A 186 -19.45 1.95 -0.28
CA ASP A 186 -18.64 1.34 -1.33
C ASP A 186 -17.52 2.30 -1.70
N LEU A 187 -16.31 1.94 -1.31
CA LEU A 187 -15.07 2.63 -1.59
C LEU A 187 -14.25 1.75 -2.51
N GLN A 188 -13.65 2.36 -3.51
CA GLN A 188 -12.65 1.74 -4.37
C GLN A 188 -11.29 2.36 -4.09
N ILE A 189 -10.26 1.52 -3.99
CA ILE A 189 -8.86 1.96 -3.98
C ILE A 189 -8.04 1.05 -4.88
N GLU A 190 -6.92 1.57 -5.40
CA GLU A 190 -5.88 0.77 -6.01
C GLU A 190 -4.65 0.67 -5.09
N TYR A 191 -3.97 -0.47 -5.15
CA TYR A 191 -2.73 -0.71 -4.42
C TYR A 191 -1.76 -1.53 -5.27
N PRO A 192 -0.43 -1.46 -5.06
CA PRO A 192 0.52 -2.18 -5.90
C PRO A 192 0.30 -3.70 -5.87
N ARG A 193 0.52 -4.35 -7.01
CA ARG A 193 0.30 -5.80 -7.17
C ARG A 193 1.22 -6.60 -6.25
N SER A 194 2.42 -6.08 -5.98
CA SER A 194 3.45 -6.63 -5.08
C SER A 194 3.11 -6.55 -3.60
N TRP A 195 2.07 -5.81 -3.22
CA TRP A 195 1.64 -5.67 -1.83
C TRP A 195 0.67 -6.78 -1.44
N SER A 196 0.80 -7.27 -0.20
CA SER A 196 -0.19 -8.19 0.37
C SER A 196 -1.36 -7.40 0.95
N LYS A 197 -2.55 -7.99 0.96
CA LYS A 197 -3.73 -7.45 1.64
C LYS A 197 -4.18 -8.39 2.76
N ARG A 198 -4.67 -7.85 3.88
CA ARG A 198 -5.33 -8.57 4.98
C ARG A 198 -6.46 -7.73 5.58
N GLU A 199 -7.52 -8.37 6.07
CA GLU A 199 -8.60 -7.66 6.75
C GLU A 199 -8.10 -7.00 8.04
N GLY A 200 -8.65 -5.82 8.38
CA GLY A 200 -8.36 -5.15 9.65
C GLY A 200 -8.95 -5.90 10.84
N LYS A 201 -8.28 -5.87 12.00
CA LYS A 201 -8.75 -6.59 13.20
C LYS A 201 -9.67 -5.76 14.09
N ARG A 202 -9.61 -4.43 13.99
CA ARG A 202 -10.43 -3.52 14.81
C ARG A 202 -11.76 -3.17 14.11
N PRO A 203 -12.77 -2.71 14.86
CA PRO A 203 -13.92 -2.03 14.28
C PRO A 203 -13.47 -0.90 13.35
N ASN A 204 -14.24 -0.63 12.31
CA ASN A 204 -14.02 0.44 11.33
C ASN A 204 -12.78 0.29 10.43
N VAL A 205 -11.80 -0.55 10.77
CA VAL A 205 -10.63 -0.82 9.91
C VAL A 205 -10.96 -1.94 8.95
N ILE A 206 -11.18 -1.57 7.69
CA ILE A 206 -11.67 -2.46 6.65
C ILE A 206 -10.54 -3.35 6.14
N GLN A 207 -9.48 -2.74 5.61
CA GLN A 207 -8.40 -3.45 4.92
C GLN A 207 -7.03 -2.87 5.26
N PHE A 208 -6.04 -3.74 5.36
CA PHE A 208 -4.62 -3.41 5.49
C PHE A 208 -3.86 -3.93 4.27
N PHE A 209 -2.98 -3.10 3.74
CA PHE A 209 -2.06 -3.39 2.66
C PHE A 209 -0.62 -3.27 3.19
N SER A 210 0.26 -4.14 2.73
CA SER A 210 1.64 -4.22 3.24
C SER A 210 2.63 -4.46 2.12
N SER A 211 3.69 -3.66 2.08
CA SER A 211 4.74 -3.75 1.06
C SER A 211 5.55 -5.05 1.15
N ASN A 212 6.29 -5.37 0.10
CA ASN A 212 7.10 -6.58 -0.05
C ASN A 212 6.32 -7.87 0.23
N ASN A 213 5.15 -8.01 -0.41
CA ASN A 213 4.20 -9.08 -0.13
C ASN A 213 3.93 -9.20 1.39
N GLY A 214 3.87 -8.06 2.08
CA GLY A 214 3.71 -7.92 3.52
C GLY A 214 4.80 -8.47 4.41
N ARG A 215 6.05 -8.33 3.97
CA ARG A 215 7.27 -8.38 4.79
C ARG A 215 7.95 -7.01 4.90
N GLY A 216 7.44 -6.01 4.18
CA GLY A 216 8.10 -4.73 4.01
C GLY A 216 7.75 -3.71 5.08
N PRO A 217 8.53 -2.61 5.14
CA PRO A 217 8.42 -1.59 6.19
C PRO A 217 7.28 -0.59 5.95
N ALA A 218 6.59 -0.67 4.80
CA ALA A 218 5.52 0.25 4.45
C ALA A 218 4.17 -0.45 4.47
N GLY A 219 3.15 0.27 4.92
CA GLY A 219 1.78 -0.21 4.94
C GLY A 219 0.80 0.90 4.63
N ALA A 220 -0.41 0.49 4.26
CA ALA A 220 -1.55 1.37 4.12
C ALA A 220 -2.78 0.70 4.72
N LEU A 221 -3.70 1.46 5.26
CA LEU A 221 -4.98 0.95 5.76
C LEU A 221 -6.12 1.84 5.32
N ILE A 222 -7.26 1.22 5.06
CA ILE A 222 -8.53 1.91 4.86
C ILE A 222 -9.40 1.70 6.08
N MET A 223 -9.96 2.80 6.56
CA MET A 223 -10.98 2.78 7.61
C MET A 223 -12.09 3.78 7.35
N THR A 224 -13.26 3.50 7.90
CA THR A 224 -14.45 4.33 7.75
C THR A 224 -15.15 4.49 9.09
N ARG A 225 -15.39 5.74 9.47
CA ARG A 225 -16.11 6.12 10.68
C ARG A 225 -17.46 6.70 10.30
N ASP A 226 -18.46 6.48 11.16
CA ASP A 226 -19.82 7.01 10.98
C ASP A 226 -20.06 7.94 12.15
N LEU A 227 -19.98 9.24 11.87
CA LEU A 227 -19.98 10.30 12.87
C LEU A 227 -21.29 10.34 13.65
N VAL A 228 -22.42 10.06 12.99
CA VAL A 228 -23.73 10.06 13.64
C VAL A 228 -23.85 8.89 14.61
N LYS A 229 -23.45 7.68 14.20
CA LYS A 229 -23.48 6.51 15.09
C LYS A 229 -22.52 6.63 16.25
N GLU A 230 -21.35 7.22 16.02
CA GLU A 230 -20.31 7.34 17.03
C GLU A 230 -20.60 8.44 18.05
N ALA A 231 -21.47 9.40 17.73
CA ALA A 231 -21.92 10.44 18.64
C ALA A 231 -22.91 9.97 19.72
N GLN A 232 -23.37 8.71 19.68
CA GLN A 232 -24.22 8.08 20.71
C GLN A 232 -25.41 8.89 21.25
N GLY A 233 -26.01 9.76 20.43
CA GLY A 233 -27.15 10.60 20.83
C GLY A 233 -26.81 11.98 21.38
N GLU A 234 -25.52 12.37 21.38
CA GLU A 234 -25.08 13.74 21.69
C GLU A 234 -25.53 14.76 20.63
N LEU A 235 -25.86 14.30 19.43
CA LEU A 235 -26.34 15.13 18.34
C LEU A 235 -27.86 15.28 18.36
N THR A 236 -28.33 16.51 18.21
CA THR A 236 -29.74 16.82 17.95
C THR A 236 -30.18 16.28 16.59
N ARG A 237 -31.50 16.10 16.41
CA ARG A 237 -32.07 15.67 15.11
C ARG A 237 -31.69 16.62 13.96
N GLN A 238 -31.61 17.93 14.23
CA GLN A 238 -31.21 18.91 13.22
C GLN A 238 -29.74 18.72 12.80
N GLU A 239 -28.85 18.45 13.75
CA GLU A 239 -27.44 18.19 13.45
C GLU A 239 -27.26 16.88 12.69
N ILE A 240 -27.95 15.81 13.09
CA ILE A 240 -27.94 14.54 12.36
C ILE A 240 -28.41 14.75 10.91
N ASN A 241 -29.54 15.44 10.72
CA ASN A 241 -30.07 15.72 9.40
C ASN A 241 -29.08 16.55 8.56
N SER A 242 -28.44 17.56 9.16
CA SER A 242 -27.42 18.36 8.48
C SER A 242 -26.22 17.51 8.04
N LEU A 243 -25.67 16.68 8.93
CA LEU A 243 -24.51 15.83 8.62
C LEU A 243 -24.79 14.78 7.56
N GLN A 244 -26.04 14.34 7.40
CA GLN A 244 -26.42 13.41 6.34
C GLN A 244 -26.52 14.08 4.95
N THR A 245 -26.51 15.42 4.89
CA THR A 245 -26.45 16.19 3.64
C THR A 245 -25.01 16.42 3.17
N LEU A 246 -24.86 16.72 1.89
CA LEU A 246 -23.57 17.05 1.30
C LEU A 246 -23.08 18.41 1.80
N GLU A 247 -23.98 19.38 1.91
CA GLU A 247 -23.74 20.73 2.39
C GLU A 247 -23.25 20.73 3.84
N GLY A 248 -23.96 20.02 4.73
CA GLY A 248 -23.54 19.91 6.13
C GLY A 248 -22.21 19.20 6.30
N SER A 249 -21.91 18.18 5.48
CA SER A 249 -20.59 17.55 5.50
C SER A 249 -19.46 18.50 5.06
N LYS A 250 -19.74 19.38 4.08
CA LYS A 250 -18.80 20.42 3.64
C LYS A 250 -18.58 21.48 4.72
N GLU A 251 -19.65 21.92 5.38
CA GLU A 251 -19.56 22.87 6.49
C GLU A 251 -18.72 22.31 7.65
N LEU A 252 -19.04 21.09 8.12
CA LEU A 252 -18.28 20.44 9.19
C LEU A 252 -16.79 20.25 8.82
N SER A 253 -16.50 19.95 7.56
CA SER A 253 -15.11 19.79 7.09
C SER A 253 -14.26 21.04 7.28
N LEU A 254 -14.86 22.24 7.29
CA LEU A 254 -14.13 23.49 7.52
C LEU A 254 -13.58 23.58 8.95
N GLU A 255 -14.23 22.94 9.91
CA GLU A 255 -13.77 22.89 11.29
C GLU A 255 -12.84 21.71 11.52
N VAL A 256 -13.28 20.51 11.13
CA VAL A 256 -12.52 19.26 11.31
C VAL A 256 -11.16 19.30 10.60
N PHE A 257 -11.08 19.98 9.45
CA PHE A 257 -9.82 20.14 8.70
C PHE A 257 -9.15 21.48 8.96
N SER A 258 -9.46 22.17 10.06
CA SER A 258 -8.62 23.25 10.56
C SER A 258 -7.24 22.70 10.97
N GLU A 259 -6.21 23.54 10.90
CA GLU A 259 -4.85 23.13 11.27
C GLU A 259 -4.77 22.65 12.72
N SER A 260 -5.39 23.38 13.66
CA SER A 260 -5.47 23.00 15.07
C SER A 260 -6.15 21.64 15.26
N SER A 261 -7.27 21.41 14.57
CA SER A 261 -8.00 20.14 14.64
C SER A 261 -7.18 18.97 14.09
N LEU A 262 -6.43 19.17 13.02
CA LEU A 262 -5.57 18.15 12.43
C LEU A 262 -4.34 17.86 13.30
N ILE A 263 -3.75 18.87 13.93
CA ILE A 263 -2.65 18.70 14.89
C ILE A 263 -3.14 17.92 16.12
N GLU A 264 -4.30 18.29 16.66
CA GLU A 264 -4.90 17.58 17.78
C GLU A 264 -5.24 16.14 17.42
N MET A 265 -5.76 15.92 16.22
CA MET A 265 -5.96 14.58 15.67
C MET A 265 -4.66 13.78 15.62
N ALA A 266 -3.55 14.36 15.16
CA ALA A 266 -2.24 13.70 15.12
C ALA A 266 -1.78 13.26 16.51
N ASN A 267 -1.93 14.14 17.51
CA ASN A 267 -1.61 13.85 18.91
C ASN A 267 -2.54 12.77 19.50
N GLY A 268 -3.80 12.71 19.04
CA GLY A 268 -4.80 11.73 19.44
C GLY A 268 -4.69 10.36 18.74
N MET A 269 -3.73 10.14 17.84
CA MET A 269 -3.59 8.87 17.09
C MET A 269 -3.00 7.71 17.91
N GLY A 270 -2.82 7.86 19.23
CA GLY A 270 -2.28 6.81 20.09
C GLY A 270 -0.79 6.53 19.86
N MET A 271 -0.05 7.53 19.37
CA MET A 271 1.41 7.53 19.28
C MET A 271 1.98 8.47 20.36
N SER A 272 3.18 8.16 20.85
CA SER A 272 3.96 9.06 21.68
C SER A 272 4.94 9.88 20.82
N ASN A 273 5.50 10.95 21.39
CA ASN A 273 6.54 11.77 20.74
C ASN A 273 6.18 12.26 19.32
N VAL A 274 4.92 12.64 19.11
CA VAL A 274 4.42 13.15 17.84
C VAL A 274 5.17 14.44 17.48
N ARG A 275 5.75 14.47 16.28
CA ARG A 275 6.62 15.55 15.80
C ARG A 275 6.57 15.67 14.28
N SER A 276 7.11 16.77 13.74
CA SER A 276 7.12 17.06 12.30
C SER A 276 5.72 17.00 11.69
N VAL A 277 4.73 17.54 12.42
CA VAL A 277 3.34 17.56 11.98
C VAL A 277 3.19 18.58 10.86
N ASN A 278 2.69 18.14 9.70
CA ASN A 278 2.37 18.99 8.56
C ASN A 278 0.96 18.68 8.09
N THR A 279 0.17 19.71 7.81
CA THR A 279 -1.24 19.56 7.46
C THR A 279 -1.56 20.33 6.19
N LYS A 280 -2.48 19.81 5.38
CA LYS A 280 -2.95 20.52 4.19
C LYS A 280 -4.36 20.08 3.84
N ARG A 281 -5.24 21.04 3.57
CA ARG A 281 -6.55 20.77 2.97
C ARG A 281 -6.39 20.37 1.50
N ILE A 282 -7.15 19.36 1.10
CA ILE A 282 -7.13 18.80 -0.25
C ILE A 282 -8.56 18.43 -0.67
N ILE A 283 -8.69 17.95 -1.89
CA ILE A 283 -9.93 17.37 -2.41
C ILE A 283 -9.64 15.91 -2.74
N ILE A 284 -10.47 14.99 -2.25
CA ILE A 284 -10.39 13.57 -2.57
C ILE A 284 -11.71 13.19 -3.23
N ASP A 285 -11.63 12.77 -4.50
CA ASP A 285 -12.80 12.36 -5.29
C ASP A 285 -13.96 13.38 -5.24
N ARG A 286 -13.63 14.68 -5.38
CA ARG A 286 -14.55 15.85 -5.33
C ARG A 286 -15.07 16.21 -3.93
N TRP A 287 -14.67 15.49 -2.90
CA TRP A 287 -15.08 15.74 -1.52
C TRP A 287 -14.00 16.47 -0.72
N PRO A 288 -14.40 17.30 0.27
CA PRO A 288 -13.45 17.92 1.18
C PRO A 288 -12.58 16.87 1.85
N GLY A 289 -11.28 17.12 1.88
CA GLY A 289 -10.33 16.27 2.54
C GLY A 289 -9.17 17.02 3.17
N ALA A 290 -8.35 16.27 3.87
CA ALA A 290 -7.10 16.73 4.44
C ALA A 290 -6.02 15.67 4.26
N VAL A 291 -4.77 16.13 4.20
CA VAL A 291 -3.60 15.30 4.43
C VAL A 291 -2.92 15.76 5.71
N LEU A 292 -2.52 14.78 6.51
CA LEU A 292 -1.80 14.95 7.76
C LEU A 292 -0.56 14.07 7.73
N ASP A 293 0.61 14.70 7.75
CA ASP A 293 1.91 14.03 7.85
C ASP A 293 2.47 14.22 9.26
N PHE A 294 3.01 13.18 9.87
CA PHE A 294 3.71 13.29 11.15
C PHE A 294 4.63 12.10 11.39
N ILE A 295 5.56 12.26 12.33
CA ILE A 295 6.37 11.18 12.87
C ILE A 295 5.94 10.94 14.33
N GLY A 296 5.71 9.70 14.70
CA GLY A 296 5.39 9.30 16.06
C GLY A 296 6.05 7.99 16.44
N ASP A 297 6.13 7.73 17.73
CA ASP A 297 6.63 6.48 18.28
C ASP A 297 5.44 5.63 18.76
N ALA A 298 5.47 4.35 18.46
CA ALA A 298 4.48 3.38 18.90
C ALA A 298 5.18 2.30 19.73
N GLN A 299 4.66 2.05 20.93
CA GLN A 299 5.11 0.94 21.77
C GLN A 299 4.14 -0.24 21.65
N ARG A 300 4.69 -1.43 21.41
CA ARG A 300 3.96 -2.70 21.38
C ARG A 300 4.76 -3.71 22.19
N LEU A 301 4.29 -4.00 23.41
CA LEU A 301 5.02 -4.80 24.39
C LEU A 301 6.41 -4.17 24.65
N ASP A 302 7.47 -4.90 24.33
CA ASP A 302 8.88 -4.53 24.46
C ASP A 302 9.45 -3.84 23.22
N LEU A 303 8.67 -3.71 22.14
CA LEU A 303 9.11 -3.09 20.89
C LEU A 303 8.67 -1.63 20.79
N ASN A 304 9.66 -0.75 20.63
CA ASN A 304 9.46 0.66 20.26
C ASN A 304 9.72 0.84 18.77
N ILE A 305 8.75 1.41 18.07
CA ILE A 305 8.80 1.59 16.63
C ILE A 305 8.52 3.05 16.30
N THR A 306 9.47 3.72 15.66
CA THR A 306 9.22 5.05 15.07
C THR A 306 8.54 4.88 13.72
N MET A 307 7.53 5.68 13.48
CA MET A 307 6.68 5.60 12.30
C MET A 307 6.54 6.98 11.67
N TYR A 308 6.83 7.08 10.38
CA TYR A 308 6.31 8.16 9.56
C TYR A 308 4.90 7.78 9.11
N SER A 309 3.95 8.68 9.32
CA SER A 309 2.56 8.50 8.94
C SER A 309 2.13 9.63 8.01
N ARG A 310 1.46 9.25 6.93
CA ARG A 310 0.70 10.15 6.06
C ARG A 310 -0.73 9.68 6.04
N VAL A 311 -1.64 10.50 6.54
CA VAL A 311 -3.06 10.18 6.63
C VAL A 311 -3.84 11.08 5.69
N TYR A 312 -4.52 10.47 4.73
CA TYR A 312 -5.51 11.12 3.89
C TYR A 312 -6.88 10.93 4.51
N ILE A 313 -7.63 12.01 4.65
CA ILE A 313 -8.95 12.02 5.27
C ILE A 313 -9.91 12.66 4.30
N ALA A 314 -11.07 12.04 4.08
CA ALA A 314 -12.16 12.59 3.28
C ALA A 314 -13.45 12.57 4.10
N MET A 315 -14.30 13.57 3.87
CA MET A 315 -15.65 13.62 4.44
C MET A 315 -16.71 13.46 3.35
N TYR A 316 -17.61 12.51 3.56
CA TYR A 316 -18.74 12.25 2.68
C TYR A 316 -19.99 11.99 3.50
N LYS A 317 -20.94 12.93 3.49
CA LYS A 317 -22.10 12.92 4.40
C LYS A 317 -21.62 12.77 5.86
N ASN A 318 -22.23 11.88 6.62
CA ASN A 318 -21.88 11.57 8.01
C ASN A 318 -20.66 10.65 8.13
N TYR A 319 -19.96 10.33 7.04
CA TYR A 319 -18.83 9.43 7.06
C TYR A 319 -17.50 10.15 6.97
N MET A 320 -16.55 9.68 7.78
CA MET A 320 -15.15 10.05 7.66
C MET A 320 -14.35 8.85 7.18
N ILE A 321 -13.68 9.03 6.06
CA ILE A 321 -12.92 7.99 5.38
C ILE A 321 -11.45 8.31 5.56
N PHE A 322 -10.66 7.32 5.98
CA PHE A 322 -9.23 7.47 6.11
C PHE A 322 -8.50 6.47 5.24
N LEU A 323 -7.50 6.96 4.54
CA LEU A 323 -6.40 6.18 3.99
C LEU A 323 -5.14 6.57 4.77
N SER A 324 -4.75 5.74 5.72
CA SER A 324 -3.54 5.96 6.51
C SER A 324 -2.40 5.13 5.93
N CYS A 325 -1.36 5.81 5.47
CA CYS A 325 -0.14 5.26 4.93
C CYS A 325 0.99 5.46 5.93
N GLN A 326 1.87 4.47 6.06
CA GLN A 326 2.92 4.53 7.07
C GLN A 326 4.19 3.84 6.58
N VAL A 327 5.32 4.35 7.07
CA VAL A 327 6.65 3.77 6.88
C VAL A 327 7.29 3.60 8.26
N MET A 328 7.59 2.36 8.62
CA MET A 328 8.24 2.01 9.88
C MET A 328 9.75 2.20 9.75
N LYS A 329 10.35 2.88 10.73
CA LYS A 329 11.80 2.91 10.92
C LYS A 329 12.25 1.63 11.63
N LEU A 330 13.27 0.95 11.12
CA LEU A 330 13.83 -0.24 11.78
C LEU A 330 14.76 0.19 12.93
N PRO A 331 14.92 -0.63 13.99
CA PRO A 331 15.73 -0.24 15.16
C PRO A 331 17.18 0.15 14.84
N ASN A 332 17.78 -0.51 13.85
CA ASN A 332 19.18 -0.29 13.46
C ASN A 332 19.35 0.72 12.32
N GLU A 333 18.27 1.36 11.89
CA GLU A 333 18.28 2.29 10.77
C GLU A 333 18.68 3.69 11.24
N THR A 334 19.59 4.32 10.51
CA THR A 334 19.96 5.73 10.71
C THR A 334 18.79 6.64 10.35
N ARG A 335 18.92 7.92 10.71
CA ARG A 335 17.91 8.93 10.31
C ARG A 335 17.85 9.11 8.80
N GLU A 336 19.01 9.21 8.15
CA GLU A 336 19.12 9.42 6.71
C GLU A 336 18.52 8.26 5.90
N GLU A 337 18.81 7.01 6.28
CA GLU A 337 18.21 5.82 5.65
C GLU A 337 16.68 5.84 5.78
N SER A 338 16.16 6.25 6.94
CA SER A 338 14.71 6.39 7.15
C SER A 338 14.12 7.49 6.26
N GLU A 339 14.78 8.63 6.10
CA GLU A 339 14.32 9.73 5.25
C GLU A 339 14.34 9.34 3.76
N ILE A 340 15.38 8.63 3.30
CA ILE A 340 15.46 8.05 1.96
C ILE A 340 14.32 7.06 1.74
N LYS A 341 14.04 6.18 2.71
CA LYS A 341 12.96 5.22 2.59
C LYS A 341 11.58 5.91 2.54
N ILE A 342 11.36 6.94 3.36
CA ILE A 342 10.12 7.73 3.33
C ILE A 342 9.95 8.37 1.95
N SER A 343 11.00 8.99 1.41
CA SER A 343 10.92 9.66 0.10
C SER A 343 10.66 8.68 -1.06
N LYS A 344 11.10 7.41 -0.96
CA LYS A 344 10.74 6.36 -1.93
C LYS A 344 9.24 6.04 -1.95
N PHE A 345 8.58 6.02 -0.79
CA PHE A 345 7.16 5.66 -0.68
C PHE A 345 6.20 6.84 -0.82
N ASP A 346 6.66 8.08 -0.60
CA ASP A 346 5.82 9.29 -0.67
C ASP A 346 5.02 9.40 -1.99
N PRO A 347 5.63 9.26 -3.19
CA PRO A 347 4.88 9.36 -4.44
C PRO A 347 3.86 8.24 -4.60
N LEU A 348 4.17 7.03 -4.13
CA LEU A 348 3.24 5.91 -4.18
C LEU A 348 2.00 6.17 -3.32
N PHE A 349 2.16 6.72 -2.12
CA PHE A 349 1.03 7.04 -1.25
C PHE A 349 0.10 8.08 -1.88
N ARG A 350 0.65 9.05 -2.61
CA ARG A 350 -0.14 10.02 -3.39
C ARG A 350 -0.94 9.34 -4.49
N LEU A 351 -0.32 8.42 -5.22
CA LEU A 351 -1.02 7.65 -6.27
C LEU A 351 -2.15 6.79 -5.68
N MET A 352 -1.91 6.12 -4.56
CA MET A 352 -2.94 5.35 -3.87
C MET A 352 -4.09 6.24 -3.40
N ALA A 353 -3.80 7.41 -2.81
CA ALA A 353 -4.83 8.37 -2.42
C ALA A 353 -5.63 8.92 -3.60
N ASN A 354 -4.96 9.22 -4.71
CA ASN A 354 -5.62 9.67 -5.95
C ASN A 354 -6.52 8.59 -6.58
N SER A 355 -6.26 7.30 -6.28
CA SER A 355 -7.10 6.19 -6.74
C SER A 355 -8.32 5.92 -5.84
N LEU A 356 -8.43 6.62 -4.70
CA LEU A 356 -9.56 6.46 -3.79
C LEU A 356 -10.81 7.09 -4.41
N ILE A 357 -11.82 6.26 -4.67
CA ILE A 357 -13.11 6.66 -5.23
C ILE A 357 -14.22 6.23 -4.28
N ILE A 358 -15.11 7.15 -3.94
CA ILE A 358 -16.32 6.92 -3.16
C ILE A 358 -17.42 6.51 -4.15
N GLN A 359 -17.54 5.21 -4.41
CA GLN A 359 -18.49 4.67 -5.39
C GLN A 359 -19.94 4.96 -5.00
N SER A 360 -20.25 5.04 -3.70
CA SER A 360 -21.59 5.35 -3.18
C SER A 360 -22.19 6.71 -3.61
N GLN A 361 -21.43 7.56 -4.30
CA GLN A 361 -21.93 8.82 -4.86
C GLN A 361 -22.52 8.68 -6.27
N TYR A 362 -22.28 7.55 -6.94
CA TYR A 362 -22.79 7.19 -8.26
C TYR A 362 -23.84 6.10 -8.11
#